data_AF-A0A7Y5G3S6-F1
#
_entry.id   AF-A0A7Y5G3S6-F1
#
_cell.length_a   1.000
_cell.length_b   1.000
_cell.length_c   1.000
_cell.angle_alpha   90.00
_cell.angle_beta   90.00
_cell.angle_gamma   90.00
#
_symmetry.space_group_name_H-M   'P 1'
#
loop_
_entity.id
_entity.type
_entity.pdbx_description
1 polymer ?
#
loop_
_entity_poly.entity_id
_entity_poly.type
_entity_poly.pdbx_seq_one_letter_code
_entity_poly.pdbx_strand_id
1 'polypeptide(L)'
;NDPNNAVRPVAVVLNVTAATAVAEQQAPAAMPVKFALQQSYPNPFVLATESGAPAATRIAFDIPAQAAGGVAVSLRVYDILGREVRTLVQEVKQPGTFAVNWDGRDQSGAFVRNGVYFYKIVAGEFATVRKLMVVR
;
A
#
# COMPACT_ATOMS: atom_id res chain seq x y z
N ASN A 1 73.28 17.09 -25.06
CA ASN A 1 72.71 15.81 -25.54
C ASN A 1 72.36 14.94 -24.35
N ASP A 2 71.14 14.88 -23.81
CA ASP A 2 69.85 15.51 -24.10
C ASP A 2 69.07 15.54 -22.76
N PRO A 3 68.53 16.69 -22.29
CA PRO A 3 67.98 16.85 -20.95
C PRO A 3 66.44 16.96 -20.91
N ASN A 4 65.65 16.14 -21.62
CA ASN A 4 64.18 16.15 -21.47
C ASN A 4 63.46 14.91 -22.04
N ASN A 5 63.39 13.82 -21.27
CA ASN A 5 62.31 12.84 -21.47
C ASN A 5 61.63 12.49 -20.15
N ALA A 6 60.85 13.45 -19.67
CA ALA A 6 59.96 13.31 -18.53
C ALA A 6 58.75 12.45 -18.92
N VAL A 7 58.80 11.15 -18.65
CA VAL A 7 57.61 10.29 -18.71
C VAL A 7 56.79 10.54 -17.44
N ARG A 8 55.78 11.41 -17.53
CA ARG A 8 54.77 11.55 -16.48
C ARG A 8 53.91 10.29 -16.49
N PRO A 9 53.63 9.64 -15.35
CA PRO A 9 52.68 8.54 -15.33
C PRO A 9 51.28 9.09 -15.64
N VAL A 10 50.69 8.65 -16.75
CA VAL A 10 49.28 8.86 -17.04
C VAL A 10 48.50 7.96 -16.08
N ALA A 11 47.82 8.57 -15.11
CA ALA A 11 46.87 7.85 -14.28
C ALA A 11 45.68 7.44 -15.17
N VAL A 12 45.61 6.15 -15.51
CA VAL A 12 44.40 5.57 -16.11
C VAL A 12 43.38 5.46 -14.98
N VAL A 13 42.48 6.44 -14.90
CA VAL A 13 41.33 6.36 -14.00
C VAL A 13 40.34 5.39 -14.63
N LEU A 14 40.38 4.13 -14.19
CA LEU A 14 39.33 3.15 -14.49
C LEU A 14 38.09 3.54 -13.67
N ASN A 15 37.16 4.27 -14.28
CA ASN A 15 35.81 4.43 -13.75
C ASN A 15 35.08 3.09 -13.85
N VAL A 16 35.33 2.18 -12.91
CA VAL A 16 34.47 1.02 -12.67
C VAL A 16 33.36 1.49 -11.74
N THR A 17 32.37 2.20 -12.29
CA THR A 17 31.08 2.31 -11.62
C THR A 17 30.40 0.95 -11.78
N ALA A 18 30.68 0.04 -10.84
CA ALA A 18 29.99 -1.22 -10.75
C ALA A 18 28.48 -0.92 -10.62
N ALA A 19 27.74 -1.24 -11.68
CA ALA A 19 26.30 -1.29 -11.66
C ALA A 19 25.87 -2.32 -10.62
N THR A 20 24.98 -1.92 -9.72
CA THR A 20 24.00 -2.84 -9.15
C THR A 20 22.69 -2.09 -9.09
N ALA A 21 22.04 -1.97 -10.25
CA ALA A 21 20.59 -1.94 -10.24
C ALA A 21 20.17 -3.29 -9.67
N VAL A 22 19.88 -3.32 -8.36
CA VAL A 22 19.23 -4.47 -7.75
C VAL A 22 17.82 -4.45 -8.32
N ALA A 23 17.63 -5.07 -9.48
CA ALA A 23 16.31 -5.49 -9.89
C ALA A 23 15.89 -6.47 -8.80
N GLU A 24 15.02 -6.03 -7.88
CA GLU A 24 14.24 -6.95 -7.07
C GLU A 24 13.50 -7.83 -8.09
N GLN A 25 14.07 -9.02 -8.36
CA GLN A 25 13.32 -10.11 -8.94
C GLN A 25 12.29 -10.47 -7.86
N GLN A 26 11.18 -9.75 -7.85
CA GLN A 26 10.02 -10.07 -7.05
C GLN A 26 9.62 -11.47 -7.48
N ALA A 27 9.94 -12.44 -6.61
CA ALA A 27 9.39 -13.77 -6.73
C ALA A 27 7.86 -13.61 -6.90
N PRO A 28 7.23 -14.34 -7.83
CA PRO A 28 5.81 -14.20 -8.06
C PRO A 28 5.09 -14.36 -6.71
N ALA A 29 4.31 -13.34 -6.33
CA ALA A 29 3.59 -13.36 -5.07
C ALA A 29 2.75 -14.63 -5.02
N ALA A 30 2.97 -15.46 -4.00
CA ALA A 30 2.25 -16.71 -3.85
C ALA A 30 0.74 -16.43 -3.84
N MET A 31 -0.01 -17.16 -4.66
CA MET A 31 -1.46 -16.99 -4.75
C MET A 31 -2.08 -17.27 -3.37
N PRO A 32 -2.97 -16.40 -2.86
CA PRO A 32 -3.59 -16.64 -1.56
C PRO A 32 -4.41 -17.93 -1.54
N VAL A 33 -4.36 -18.62 -0.40
CA VAL A 33 -5.10 -19.88 -0.17
C VAL A 33 -6.39 -19.69 0.63
N LYS A 34 -6.59 -18.51 1.22
CA LYS A 34 -7.81 -18.14 1.94
C LYS A 34 -8.14 -16.66 1.77
N PHE A 35 -9.40 -16.33 1.99
CA PHE A 35 -9.79 -14.93 2.16
C PHE A 35 -9.11 -14.34 3.40
N ALA A 36 -8.69 -13.09 3.31
CA ALA A 36 -8.20 -12.35 4.45
C ALA A 36 -8.45 -10.85 4.30
N LEU A 37 -8.70 -10.19 5.42
CA LEU A 37 -8.57 -8.74 5.56
C LEU A 37 -7.37 -8.51 6.48
N GLN A 38 -6.41 -7.70 6.03
CA GLN A 38 -5.18 -7.42 6.77
C GLN A 38 -5.35 -6.17 7.65
N GLN A 39 -4.47 -6.02 8.65
CA GLN A 39 -4.40 -4.81 9.44
C GLN A 39 -3.96 -3.64 8.55
N SER A 40 -4.62 -2.49 8.71
CA SER A 40 -4.26 -1.28 8.00
C SER A 40 -2.88 -0.77 8.45
N TYR A 41 -2.10 -0.20 7.53
CA TYR A 41 -0.78 0.37 7.84
C TYR A 41 -0.57 1.72 7.14
N PRO A 42 -0.18 2.78 7.87
CA PRO A 42 -0.01 2.84 9.32
C PRO A 42 -1.34 2.76 10.10
N ASN A 43 -1.28 2.20 11.31
CA ASN A 43 -2.33 2.29 12.34
C ASN A 43 -1.64 2.43 13.72
N PRO A 44 -1.76 3.57 14.43
CA PRO A 44 -2.64 4.70 14.16
C PRO A 44 -2.33 5.39 12.83
N PHE A 45 -3.37 5.78 12.11
CA PHE A 45 -3.26 6.58 10.89
C PHE A 45 -3.24 8.06 11.26
N VAL A 46 -2.09 8.68 11.09
CA VAL A 46 -1.90 10.12 11.34
C VAL A 46 -2.20 10.89 10.06
N LEU A 47 -3.22 11.74 10.11
CA LEU A 47 -3.51 12.74 9.10
C LEU A 47 -2.52 13.88 9.27
N ALA A 48 -1.61 14.06 8.32
CA ALA A 48 -0.66 15.17 8.37
C ALA A 48 -1.41 16.50 8.27
N THR A 49 -1.41 17.26 9.35
CA THR A 49 -1.67 18.69 9.35
C THR A 49 -0.36 19.40 9.68
N GLU A 50 -0.12 20.54 9.04
CA GLU A 50 1.07 21.43 9.15
C GLU A 50 2.21 21.23 8.14
N SER A 51 2.52 20.01 7.65
CA SER A 51 3.66 19.80 6.72
C SER A 51 3.29 19.60 5.24
N GLY A 52 2.01 19.52 4.89
CA GLY A 52 1.53 19.40 3.50
C GLY A 52 1.79 18.04 2.83
N ALA A 53 2.39 17.07 3.53
CA ALA A 53 2.61 15.73 2.98
C ALA A 53 1.27 14.95 2.87
N PRO A 54 1.01 14.25 1.75
CA PRO A 54 -0.17 13.40 1.63
C PRO A 54 -0.08 12.23 2.63
N ALA A 55 -1.13 12.05 3.43
CA ALA A 55 -1.23 10.96 4.39
C ALA A 55 -2.26 9.92 3.89
N ALA A 56 -1.91 8.63 3.97
CA ALA A 56 -2.83 7.55 3.69
C ALA A 56 -2.52 6.31 4.53
N THR A 57 -3.55 5.51 4.82
CA THR A 57 -3.40 4.17 5.38
C THR A 57 -3.74 3.12 4.31
N ARG A 58 -2.87 2.13 4.17
CA ARG A 58 -3.02 1.01 3.24
C ARG A 58 -3.86 -0.08 3.90
N ILE A 59 -4.91 -0.52 3.22
CA ILE A 59 -5.76 -1.64 3.62
C ILE A 59 -5.60 -2.74 2.57
N ALA A 60 -5.06 -3.88 2.97
CA ALA A 60 -4.85 -5.03 2.10
C ALA A 60 -5.84 -6.16 2.39
N PHE A 61 -6.20 -6.91 1.35
CA PHE A 61 -7.06 -8.07 1.44
C PHE A 61 -6.72 -9.10 0.37
N ASP A 62 -7.04 -10.35 0.66
CA ASP A 62 -6.70 -11.51 -0.14
C ASP A 62 -7.97 -12.22 -0.64
N ILE A 63 -7.95 -12.61 -1.91
CA ILE A 63 -8.99 -13.43 -2.55
C ILE A 63 -8.31 -14.71 -3.02
N PRO A 64 -8.78 -15.89 -2.59
CA PRO A 64 -8.03 -17.09 -2.79
C PRO A 64 -8.30 -17.72 -4.15
N ALA A 65 -7.38 -18.58 -4.61
CA ALA A 65 -7.43 -19.22 -5.92
C ALA A 65 -8.77 -19.94 -6.23
N GLN A 66 -9.45 -20.45 -5.20
CA GLN A 66 -10.72 -21.17 -5.33
C GLN A 66 -11.86 -20.25 -5.80
N ALA A 67 -11.73 -18.93 -5.69
CA ALA A 67 -12.67 -17.94 -6.23
C ALA A 67 -12.42 -17.66 -7.73
N ALA A 68 -12.16 -18.69 -8.52
CA ALA A 68 -11.68 -18.58 -9.92
C ALA A 68 -12.64 -17.85 -10.88
N GLY A 69 -13.93 -17.76 -10.57
CA GLY A 69 -14.92 -16.98 -11.33
C GLY A 69 -14.93 -15.48 -10.98
N GLY A 70 -14.08 -15.06 -10.04
CA GLY A 70 -14.17 -13.77 -9.38
C GLY A 70 -15.26 -13.73 -8.31
N VAL A 71 -15.16 -12.73 -7.44
CA VAL A 71 -16.11 -12.51 -6.34
C VAL A 71 -16.44 -11.03 -6.24
N ALA A 72 -17.72 -10.71 -6.00
CA ALA A 72 -18.14 -9.34 -5.73
C ALA A 72 -17.58 -8.90 -4.38
N VAL A 73 -16.75 -7.86 -4.39
CA VAL A 73 -16.09 -7.30 -3.20
C VAL A 73 -16.70 -5.94 -2.89
N SER A 74 -17.06 -5.73 -1.62
CA SER A 74 -17.24 -4.40 -1.05
C SER A 74 -16.29 -4.20 0.12
N LEU A 75 -15.55 -3.09 0.10
CA LEU A 75 -14.70 -2.65 1.20
C LEU A 75 -15.12 -1.23 1.58
N ARG A 76 -15.60 -1.05 2.81
CA ARG A 76 -16.19 0.20 3.27
C ARG A 76 -15.66 0.57 4.66
N VAL A 77 -15.56 1.87 4.91
CA VAL A 77 -15.19 2.46 6.20
C VAL A 77 -16.45 2.96 6.89
N TYR A 78 -16.52 2.78 8.21
CA TYR A 78 -17.63 3.13 9.08
C TYR A 78 -17.11 3.86 10.32
N ASP A 79 -17.94 4.71 10.91
CA ASP A 79 -17.70 5.27 12.23
C ASP A 79 -18.18 4.34 13.35
N ILE A 80 -18.00 4.78 14.61
CA ILE A 80 -18.39 4.00 15.80
C ILE A 80 -19.90 3.74 15.93
N LEU A 81 -20.73 4.53 15.24
CA LEU A 81 -22.18 4.36 15.22
C LEU A 81 -22.62 3.44 14.07
N GLY A 82 -21.68 2.89 13.30
CA GLY A 82 -21.95 2.05 12.15
C GLY A 82 -22.41 2.84 10.92
N ARG A 83 -22.27 4.17 10.91
CA ARG A 83 -22.58 4.97 9.72
C ARG A 83 -21.47 4.81 8.70
N GLU A 84 -21.83 4.58 7.45
CA GLU A 84 -20.86 4.50 6.35
C GLU A 84 -20.19 5.86 6.17
N VAL A 85 -18.87 5.85 6.17
CA VAL A 85 -18.01 7.02 5.99
C VAL A 85 -17.52 7.09 4.55
N ARG A 86 -17.09 5.95 4.00
CA ARG A 86 -16.47 5.88 2.67
C ARG A 86 -16.57 4.47 2.11
N THR A 87 -17.03 4.34 0.87
CA THR A 87 -16.78 3.13 0.06
C THR A 87 -15.40 3.23 -0.62
N LEU A 88 -14.55 2.20 -0.41
CA LEU A 88 -13.20 2.11 -0.98
C LEU A 88 -13.13 1.16 -2.18
N VAL A 89 -13.90 0.08 -2.16
CA VAL A 89 -13.99 -0.92 -3.24
C VAL A 89 -15.45 -1.35 -3.37
N GLN A 90 -15.95 -1.46 -4.61
CA GLN A 90 -17.29 -1.97 -4.93
C GLN A 90 -17.27 -2.56 -6.34
N GLU A 91 -16.64 -3.72 -6.52
CA GLU A 91 -16.43 -4.33 -7.84
C GLU A 91 -16.18 -5.84 -7.72
N VAL A 92 -16.24 -6.56 -8.85
CA VAL A 92 -15.83 -7.97 -8.91
C VAL A 92 -14.31 -8.04 -8.99
N LYS A 93 -13.69 -8.86 -8.14
CA LYS A 93 -12.24 -9.10 -8.12
C LYS A 93 -11.94 -10.56 -8.40
N GLN A 94 -10.91 -10.79 -9.21
CA GLN A 94 -10.33 -12.11 -9.45
C GLN A 94 -9.44 -12.55 -8.27
N PRO A 95 -9.04 -13.82 -8.16
CA PRO A 95 -8.08 -14.26 -7.17
C PRO A 95 -6.79 -13.44 -7.18
N GLY A 96 -6.28 -13.13 -5.98
CA GLY A 96 -5.07 -12.34 -5.81
C GLY A 96 -5.04 -11.56 -4.49
N THR A 97 -3.92 -10.88 -4.27
CA THR A 97 -3.74 -9.93 -3.16
C THR A 97 -3.96 -8.52 -3.67
N PHE A 98 -4.78 -7.77 -2.96
CA PHE A 98 -5.16 -6.40 -3.31
C PHE A 98 -4.85 -5.45 -2.16
N ALA A 99 -4.67 -4.18 -2.50
CA ALA A 99 -4.61 -3.12 -1.52
C ALA A 99 -5.21 -1.83 -2.05
N VAL A 100 -5.83 -1.08 -1.14
CA VAL A 100 -6.35 0.26 -1.38
C VAL A 100 -5.80 1.21 -0.33
N ASN A 101 -5.60 2.46 -0.71
CA ASN A 101 -5.20 3.52 0.21
C ASN A 101 -6.44 4.33 0.59
N TRP A 102 -6.61 4.60 1.89
CA TRP A 102 -7.58 5.57 2.38
C TRP A 102 -6.85 6.79 2.93
N ASP A 103 -7.23 7.96 2.44
CA ASP A 103 -6.65 9.27 2.78
C ASP A 103 -7.36 9.95 3.97
N GLY A 104 -8.29 9.25 4.62
CA GLY A 104 -9.06 9.78 5.74
C GLY A 104 -10.15 10.75 5.32
N ARG A 105 -10.57 10.76 4.06
CA ARG A 105 -11.75 11.51 3.61
C ARG A 105 -13.00 10.66 3.61
N ASP A 106 -14.11 11.28 3.96
CA ASP A 106 -15.45 10.71 3.81
C ASP A 106 -15.92 10.76 2.34
N GLN A 107 -17.17 10.34 2.11
CA GLN A 107 -17.78 10.32 0.78
C GLN A 107 -17.96 11.72 0.16
N SER A 108 -18.05 12.77 0.96
CA SER A 108 -18.13 14.17 0.50
C SER A 108 -16.76 14.76 0.15
N GLY A 109 -15.68 14.04 0.48
CA GLY A 109 -14.31 14.52 0.32
C GLY A 109 -13.80 15.33 1.52
N ALA A 110 -14.59 15.49 2.58
CA ALA A 110 -14.15 16.12 3.80
C ALA A 110 -13.29 15.15 4.64
N PHE A 111 -12.28 15.67 5.34
CA PHE A 111 -11.52 14.82 6.26
C PHE A 111 -12.35 14.41 7.47
N VAL A 112 -12.26 13.15 7.85
CA VAL A 112 -12.91 12.61 9.05
C VAL A 112 -12.28 13.18 10.32
N ARG A 113 -12.99 13.17 11.45
CA ARG A 113 -12.45 13.60 12.75
C ARG A 113 -11.52 12.55 13.35
N ASN A 114 -10.72 12.95 14.34
CA ASN A 114 -9.93 12.00 15.14
C ASN A 114 -10.88 11.01 15.83
N GLY A 115 -10.47 9.75 15.94
CA GLY A 115 -11.27 8.73 16.61
C GLY A 115 -11.08 7.33 16.05
N VAL A 116 -11.94 6.43 16.50
CA VAL A 116 -11.98 5.04 16.06
C VAL A 116 -12.92 4.90 14.87
N TYR A 117 -12.44 4.20 13.86
CA TYR A 117 -13.18 3.81 12.67
C TYR A 117 -13.08 2.30 12.48
N PHE A 118 -13.98 1.76 11.67
CA PHE A 118 -13.98 0.37 11.29
C PHE A 118 -13.95 0.26 9.78
N TYR A 119 -13.23 -0.72 9.25
CA TYR A 119 -13.34 -1.08 7.84
C TYR A 119 -13.81 -2.52 7.74
N LYS A 120 -14.78 -2.74 6.87
CA LYS A 120 -15.42 -4.03 6.65
C LYS A 120 -15.24 -4.44 5.20
N ILE A 121 -14.79 -5.66 4.99
CA ILE A 121 -14.86 -6.32 3.69
C ILE A 121 -16.02 -7.31 3.68
N VAL A 122 -16.71 -7.39 2.54
CA VAL A 122 -17.62 -8.47 2.17
C VAL A 122 -17.19 -8.98 0.80
N ALA A 123 -16.91 -10.27 0.68
CA ALA A 123 -16.53 -10.96 -0.56
C ALA A 123 -17.23 -12.32 -0.62
N GLY A 124 -18.39 -12.38 -1.28
CA GLY A 124 -19.27 -13.56 -1.19
C GLY A 124 -19.70 -13.81 0.26
N GLU A 125 -19.52 -15.04 0.74
CA GLU A 125 -19.81 -15.43 2.13
C GLU A 125 -18.75 -14.94 3.14
N PHE A 126 -17.60 -14.46 2.67
CA PHE A 126 -16.55 -13.94 3.56
C PHE A 126 -16.88 -12.50 3.99
N ALA A 127 -17.03 -12.29 5.29
CA ALA A 127 -17.18 -10.96 5.87
C ALA A 127 -16.24 -10.79 7.08
N THR A 128 -15.41 -9.75 7.06
CA THR A 128 -14.50 -9.43 8.18
C THR A 128 -14.50 -7.94 8.44
N VAL A 129 -14.45 -7.57 9.73
CA VAL A 129 -14.33 -6.17 10.19
C VAL A 129 -13.01 -6.02 10.92
N ARG A 130 -12.34 -4.87 10.73
CA ARG A 130 -11.17 -4.47 11.51
C ARG A 130 -11.27 -3.03 11.97
N LYS A 131 -10.57 -2.74 13.07
CA LYS A 131 -10.50 -1.41 13.69
C LYS A 131 -9.31 -0.62 13.13
N LEU A 132 -9.53 0.67 12.95
CA LEU A 132 -8.55 1.66 12.52
C LEU A 132 -8.66 2.89 13.44
N MET A 133 -7.54 3.42 13.91
CA MET A 133 -7.52 4.67 14.69
C MET A 133 -7.00 5.80 13.82
N VAL A 134 -7.74 6.91 13.76
CA VAL A 134 -7.35 8.13 13.03
C VAL A 134 -6.97 9.19 14.05
N VAL A 135 -5.80 9.79 13.84
CA VAL A 135 -5.23 10.85 14.67
C VAL A 135 -4.81 12.01 13.77
N ARG A 136 -4.90 13.23 14.27
CA ARG A 136 -4.22 14.42 13.75
C ARG A 136 -3.21 14.85 14.77
#